data_AF-A0A8J4XWD3-F1
#
_entry.id   AF-A0A8J4XWD3-F1
#
_cell.length_a   1.000
_cell.length_b   1.000
_cell.length_c   1.000
_cell.angle_alpha   90.00
_cell.angle_beta   90.00
_cell.angle_gamma   90.00
#
_symmetry.space_group_name_H-M   'P 1'
#
loop_
_entity.id
_entity.type
_entity.pdbx_description
1 polymer ?
#
loop_
_entity_poly.entity_id
_entity_poly.type
_entity_poly.pdbx_seq_one_letter_code
_entity_poly.pdbx_strand_id
1 'polypeptide(L)'
;MMFFKIWTQHHGSTLLCVCYRPQWQGREPIEFLHTHLDRLLQQYSCNHTVIVGDLNQHLVARAFEELLTVYGLINHVTFPTHISGSSLDPVISDLPEGVVTCRPLGAVGSSDHLAVLSTIHVAGLRDVPKKRTNWLWGKTNWEGLQDALRHTPWNNILTGDVDTQVRSFTSTIHSLQRKYVPTHTFTVKPLDRPWFGYNCRVAADKKSRAWRRFRRHPTHNNKQRHKEACVNMQRVQRVAQQRWQDELKFKLSDRSVGSKSWWIIEPQGIARLCTR
;
A
#
# COMPACT_ATOMS: atom_id res chain seq x y z
N MET A 1 27.18 0.80 -9.83
CA MET A 1 26.15 0.61 -8.77
C MET A 1 24.82 1.14 -9.27
N MET A 2 23.73 0.55 -8.82
CA MET A 2 22.36 1.03 -9.04
C MET A 2 21.66 1.17 -7.70
N PHE A 3 20.83 2.21 -7.55
CA PHE A 3 20.08 2.48 -6.33
C PHE A 3 18.58 2.48 -6.62
N PHE A 4 17.83 1.81 -5.75
CA PHE A 4 16.38 1.75 -5.82
C PHE A 4 15.81 2.14 -4.46
N LYS A 5 14.79 2.98 -4.48
CA LYS A 5 14.00 3.28 -3.28
C LYS A 5 12.84 2.29 -3.21
N ILE A 6 12.77 1.52 -2.12
CA ILE A 6 11.66 0.60 -1.84
C ILE A 6 10.77 1.27 -0.80
N TRP A 7 9.51 1.53 -1.17
CA TRP A 7 8.51 2.08 -0.25
C TRP A 7 7.84 0.98 0.56
N THR A 8 7.83 1.14 1.88
CA THR A 8 7.01 0.33 2.78
C THR A 8 5.90 1.21 3.36
N GLN A 9 4.69 0.68 3.53
CA GLN A 9 3.52 1.51 3.86
C GLN A 9 3.61 2.20 5.24
N HIS A 10 4.40 1.65 6.18
CA HIS A 10 4.42 2.13 7.57
C HIS A 10 5.81 2.10 8.27
N HIS A 11 6.88 1.58 7.63
CA HIS A 11 8.24 1.50 8.23
C HIS A 11 9.25 2.47 7.57
N GLY A 12 8.78 3.37 6.72
CA GLY A 12 9.62 4.27 5.93
C GLY A 12 10.12 3.62 4.64
N SER A 13 11.19 4.18 4.07
CA SER A 13 11.79 3.67 2.83
C SER A 13 13.07 2.91 3.07
N THR A 14 13.32 1.89 2.28
CA THR A 14 14.60 1.17 2.26
C THR A 14 15.34 1.50 0.97
N LEU A 15 16.62 1.85 1.08
CA LEU A 15 17.52 2.03 -0.05
C LEU A 15 18.09 0.66 -0.44
N LEU A 16 17.75 0.14 -1.61
CA LEU A 16 18.39 -1.03 -2.19
C LEU A 16 19.53 -0.57 -3.10
N CYS A 17 20.76 -0.94 -2.76
CA CYS A 17 21.93 -0.78 -3.61
C CYS A 17 22.27 -2.12 -4.26
N VAL A 18 22.32 -2.14 -5.59
CA VAL A 18 22.88 -3.25 -6.35
C VAL A 18 24.28 -2.84 -6.80
N CYS A 19 25.29 -3.53 -6.28
CA CYS A 19 26.69 -3.20 -6.53
C CYS A 19 27.40 -4.40 -7.15
N TYR A 20 28.15 -4.13 -8.21
CA TYR A 20 29.05 -5.09 -8.85
C TYR A 20 30.46 -4.53 -8.75
N ARG A 21 31.36 -5.25 -8.08
CA ARG A 21 32.79 -4.96 -8.02
C ARG A 21 33.54 -6.16 -8.61
N PRO A 22 34.07 -6.06 -9.83
CA PRO A 22 34.90 -7.11 -10.41
C PRO A 22 36.21 -7.25 -9.64
N GLN A 23 36.82 -8.43 -9.72
CA GLN A 23 38.02 -8.79 -8.96
C GLN A 23 39.24 -7.86 -9.17
N TRP A 24 39.36 -7.23 -10.34
CA TRP A 24 40.47 -6.33 -10.67
C TRP A 24 40.25 -4.88 -10.22
N GLN A 25 39.03 -4.53 -9.81
CA GLN A 25 38.75 -3.19 -9.31
C GLN A 25 39.24 -3.06 -7.87
N GLY A 26 39.79 -1.90 -7.51
CA GLY A 26 40.24 -1.61 -6.15
C GLY A 26 39.06 -1.44 -5.18
N ARG A 27 39.31 -0.70 -4.10
CA ARG A 27 38.32 -0.45 -3.04
C ARG A 27 37.36 0.70 -3.35
N GLU A 28 37.46 1.33 -4.52
CA GLU A 28 36.69 2.53 -4.88
C GLU A 28 35.16 2.34 -4.76
N PRO A 29 34.57 1.18 -5.12
CA PRO A 29 33.14 0.95 -4.87
C PRO A 29 32.77 0.97 -3.38
N ILE A 30 33.62 0.39 -2.53
CA ILE A 30 33.38 0.34 -1.08
C ILE A 30 33.58 1.72 -0.46
N GLU A 31 34.63 2.45 -0.88
CA GLU A 31 34.87 3.83 -0.46
C GLU A 31 33.75 4.77 -0.89
N PHE A 32 33.18 4.58 -2.09
CA PHE A 32 32.04 5.35 -2.55
C PHE A 32 30.85 5.17 -1.59
N LEU A 33 30.53 3.93 -1.22
CA LEU A 33 29.47 3.64 -0.25
C LEU A 33 29.80 4.28 1.10
N HIS A 34 31.01 4.12 1.60
CA HIS A 34 31.45 4.70 2.87
C HIS A 34 31.37 6.25 2.88
N THR A 35 31.56 6.90 1.73
CA THR A 35 31.55 8.36 1.64
C THR A 35 30.15 8.94 1.40
N HIS A 36 29.27 8.18 0.73
CA HIS A 36 28.02 8.72 0.19
C HIS A 36 26.75 8.09 0.78
N LEU A 37 26.83 6.97 1.50
CA LEU A 37 25.65 6.23 1.96
C LEU A 37 24.73 7.08 2.85
N ASP A 38 25.27 7.83 3.82
CA ASP A 38 24.48 8.73 4.68
C ASP A 38 23.75 9.80 3.87
N ARG A 39 24.46 10.43 2.91
CA ARG A 39 23.88 11.43 2.03
C ARG A 39 22.74 10.84 1.21
N LEU A 40 22.92 9.63 0.67
CA LEU A 40 21.89 8.94 -0.12
C LEU A 40 20.68 8.59 0.75
N LEU A 41 20.89 8.04 1.95
CA LEU A 41 19.80 7.75 2.89
C LEU A 41 19.02 9.01 3.24
N GLN A 42 19.70 10.11 3.55
CA GLN A 42 19.07 11.37 3.91
C GLN A 42 18.33 12.01 2.72
N GLN A 43 18.98 12.10 1.55
CA GLN A 43 18.41 12.69 0.33
C GLN A 43 17.14 11.98 -0.11
N TYR A 44 17.11 10.64 0.02
CA TYR A 44 15.96 9.85 -0.38
C TYR A 44 15.04 9.47 0.80
N SER A 45 15.26 10.01 1.99
CA SER A 45 14.48 9.74 3.20
C SER A 45 14.31 8.23 3.46
N CYS A 46 15.39 7.48 3.28
CA CYS A 46 15.45 6.05 3.56
C CYS A 46 15.92 5.83 4.99
N ASN A 47 15.21 4.96 5.71
CA ASN A 47 15.52 4.62 7.11
C ASN A 47 16.46 3.42 7.20
N HIS A 48 16.48 2.60 6.15
CA HIS A 48 17.24 1.35 6.10
C HIS A 48 17.94 1.21 4.76
N THR A 49 19.00 0.40 4.72
CA THR A 49 19.75 0.06 3.51
C THR A 49 19.88 -1.44 3.35
N VAL A 50 19.81 -1.89 2.10
CA VAL A 50 20.13 -3.26 1.71
C VAL A 50 21.09 -3.17 0.53
N ILE A 51 22.27 -3.77 0.65
CA ILE A 51 23.27 -3.79 -0.42
C ILE A 51 23.47 -5.24 -0.85
N VAL A 52 23.39 -5.47 -2.16
CA VAL A 52 23.49 -6.80 -2.77
C VAL A 52 24.35 -6.77 -4.03
N GLY A 53 24.91 -7.92 -4.37
CA GLY A 53 25.60 -8.19 -5.63
C GLY A 53 26.98 -8.80 -5.43
N ASP A 54 27.67 -9.07 -6.52
CA ASP A 54 29.04 -9.61 -6.49
C ASP A 54 30.02 -8.48 -6.12
N LEU A 55 30.59 -8.57 -4.92
CA LEU A 55 31.52 -7.56 -4.40
C LEU A 55 32.98 -8.03 -4.39
N ASN A 56 33.23 -9.32 -4.62
CA ASN A 56 34.54 -9.92 -4.39
C ASN A 56 35.16 -9.46 -3.05
N GLN A 57 34.34 -9.41 -1.99
CA GLN A 57 34.62 -8.65 -0.76
C GLN A 57 35.88 -9.12 -0.03
N HIS A 58 36.24 -10.40 -0.18
CA HIS A 58 37.47 -10.98 0.37
C HIS A 58 38.75 -10.28 -0.15
N LEU A 59 38.74 -9.72 -1.37
CA LEU A 59 39.87 -8.97 -1.93
C LEU A 59 40.02 -7.56 -1.32
N VAL A 60 38.98 -7.07 -0.64
CA VAL A 60 38.93 -5.75 0.02
C VAL A 60 38.40 -5.88 1.45
N ALA A 61 38.73 -6.99 2.12
CA ALA A 61 38.12 -7.43 3.38
C ALA A 61 38.12 -6.32 4.45
N ARG A 62 39.24 -5.61 4.61
CA ARG A 62 39.35 -4.50 5.57
C ARG A 62 38.34 -3.38 5.30
N ALA A 63 38.27 -2.89 4.06
CA ALA A 63 37.34 -1.81 3.71
C ALA A 63 35.88 -2.28 3.82
N PHE A 64 35.62 -3.56 3.52
CA PHE A 64 34.30 -4.16 3.65
C PHE A 64 33.88 -4.28 5.13
N GLU A 65 34.75 -4.78 6.01
CA GLU A 65 34.51 -4.88 7.46
C GLU A 65 34.34 -3.50 8.11
N GLU A 66 35.11 -2.50 7.68
CA GLU A 66 34.94 -1.10 8.09
C GLU A 66 33.54 -0.58 7.70
N LEU A 67 33.08 -0.83 6.46
CA LEU A 67 31.73 -0.48 6.02
C LEU A 67 30.65 -1.14 6.88
N LEU A 68 30.77 -2.44 7.18
CA LEU A 68 29.81 -3.15 8.02
C LEU A 68 29.75 -2.55 9.43
N THR A 69 30.91 -2.25 10.01
CA THR A 69 31.01 -1.74 11.37
C THR A 69 30.45 -0.33 11.50
N VAL A 70 30.84 0.57 10.58
CA VAL A 70 30.42 1.99 10.61
C VAL A 70 28.91 2.14 10.46
N TYR A 71 28.30 1.34 9.60
CA TYR A 71 26.87 1.42 9.29
C TYR A 71 26.02 0.38 10.02
N GLY A 72 26.60 -0.42 10.92
CA GLY A 72 25.90 -1.48 11.65
C GLY A 72 25.26 -2.52 10.72
N LEU A 73 25.90 -2.85 9.60
CA LEU A 73 25.36 -3.77 8.60
C LEU A 73 25.73 -5.22 8.94
N ILE A 74 24.77 -6.11 8.77
CA ILE A 74 24.93 -7.56 8.95
C ILE A 74 25.01 -8.22 7.58
N ASN A 75 26.01 -9.07 7.34
CA ASN A 75 26.02 -9.95 6.17
C ASN A 75 25.17 -11.19 6.45
N HIS A 76 24.08 -11.33 5.69
CA HIS A 76 23.12 -12.43 5.82
C HIS A 76 23.52 -13.70 5.06
N VAL A 77 24.59 -13.64 4.26
CA VAL A 77 25.11 -14.79 3.52
C VAL A 77 26.19 -15.48 4.36
N THR A 78 25.87 -16.68 4.82
CA THR A 78 26.75 -17.55 5.64
C THR A 78 27.18 -18.82 4.90
N PHE A 79 26.96 -18.88 3.59
CA PHE A 79 27.24 -20.03 2.73
C PHE A 79 28.05 -19.63 1.49
N PRO A 80 28.73 -20.60 0.83
CA PRO A 80 29.41 -20.35 -0.44
C PRO A 80 28.45 -19.84 -1.51
N THR A 81 28.89 -18.85 -2.29
CA THR A 81 28.14 -18.33 -3.45
C THR A 81 28.85 -18.61 -4.77
N HIS A 82 29.95 -19.35 -4.73
CA HIS A 82 30.71 -19.78 -5.90
C HIS A 82 31.04 -21.28 -5.81
N ILE A 83 31.14 -21.96 -6.95
CA ILE A 83 31.38 -23.41 -7.02
C ILE A 83 32.70 -23.85 -6.38
N SER A 84 33.68 -22.96 -6.27
CA SER A 84 34.96 -23.23 -5.60
C SER A 84 34.88 -23.17 -4.07
N GLY A 85 33.73 -22.82 -3.50
CA GLY A 85 33.53 -22.70 -2.05
C GLY A 85 33.69 -21.28 -1.51
N SER A 86 34.04 -20.29 -2.32
CA SER A 86 34.11 -18.89 -1.90
C SER A 86 32.72 -18.24 -1.77
N SER A 87 32.63 -17.17 -0.98
CA SER A 87 31.46 -16.31 -0.85
C SER A 87 31.81 -14.93 -1.40
N LEU A 88 31.22 -14.58 -2.54
CA LEU A 88 31.52 -13.38 -3.33
C LEU A 88 30.33 -12.41 -3.41
N ASP A 89 29.13 -12.92 -3.11
CA ASP A 89 27.85 -12.25 -3.36
C ASP A 89 27.14 -11.91 -2.03
N PRO A 90 27.65 -10.97 -1.22
CA PRO A 90 27.06 -10.66 0.07
C PRO A 90 25.68 -10.02 -0.08
N VAL A 91 24.87 -10.23 0.97
CA VAL A 91 23.59 -9.53 1.16
C VAL A 91 23.70 -8.86 2.52
N ILE A 92 23.95 -7.54 2.53
CA ILE A 92 24.20 -6.79 3.75
C ILE A 92 23.09 -5.78 4.01
N SER A 93 22.66 -5.63 5.26
CA SER A 93 21.66 -4.65 5.65
C SER A 93 21.72 -4.27 7.13
N ASP A 94 21.13 -3.14 7.48
CA ASP A 94 20.89 -2.67 8.85
C ASP A 94 19.52 -3.13 9.40
N LEU A 95 18.87 -4.07 8.72
CA LEU A 95 17.54 -4.55 9.12
C LEU A 95 17.64 -5.43 10.38
N PRO A 96 16.62 -5.41 11.26
CA PRO A 96 16.60 -6.23 12.47
C PRO A 96 16.79 -7.73 12.19
N GLU A 97 17.34 -8.44 13.17
CA GLU A 97 17.54 -9.88 13.09
C GLU A 97 16.23 -10.62 12.76
N GLY A 98 16.31 -11.62 11.88
CA GLY A 98 15.16 -12.40 11.42
C GLY A 98 14.29 -11.73 10.34
N VAL A 99 14.55 -10.47 9.98
CA VAL A 99 13.85 -9.79 8.88
C VAL A 99 14.35 -10.27 7.52
N VAL A 100 15.65 -10.53 7.40
CA VAL A 100 16.27 -11.01 6.15
C VAL A 100 16.68 -12.46 6.33
N THR A 101 16.31 -13.30 5.35
CA THR A 101 16.78 -14.69 5.28
C THR A 101 17.33 -14.96 3.89
N CYS A 102 18.52 -15.57 3.83
CA CYS A 102 19.19 -15.93 2.58
C CYS A 102 19.33 -17.45 2.47
N ARG A 103 19.16 -17.99 1.25
CA ARG A 103 19.47 -19.40 0.95
C ARG A 103 20.01 -19.58 -0.46
N PRO A 104 20.88 -20.56 -0.71
CA PRO A 104 21.36 -20.86 -2.05
C PRO A 104 20.26 -21.54 -2.89
N LEU A 105 20.19 -21.21 -4.18
CA LEU A 105 19.32 -21.85 -5.18
C LEU A 105 20.08 -22.78 -6.15
N GLY A 106 21.41 -22.86 -6.04
CA GLY A 106 22.28 -23.59 -6.96
C GLY A 106 22.80 -22.72 -8.10
N ALA A 107 23.60 -23.31 -8.99
CA ALA A 107 24.15 -22.64 -10.16
C ALA A 107 23.03 -22.28 -11.15
N VAL A 108 23.14 -21.09 -11.76
CA VAL A 108 22.22 -20.64 -12.80
C VAL A 108 22.84 -20.91 -14.17
N GLY A 109 22.34 -21.92 -14.87
CA GLY A 109 22.88 -22.32 -16.16
C GLY A 109 24.32 -22.79 -16.06
N SER A 110 25.22 -22.17 -16.84
CA SER A 110 26.65 -22.47 -16.87
C SER A 110 27.49 -21.53 -15.98
N SER A 111 26.86 -20.75 -15.10
CA SER A 111 27.59 -19.86 -14.19
C SER A 111 28.27 -20.66 -13.08
N ASP A 112 29.47 -20.23 -12.73
CA ASP A 112 30.24 -20.61 -11.56
C ASP A 112 29.75 -19.95 -10.26
N HIS A 113 28.87 -18.95 -10.35
CA HIS A 113 28.15 -18.38 -9.21
C HIS A 113 26.86 -19.16 -8.90
N LEU A 114 26.55 -19.24 -7.61
CA LEU A 114 25.31 -19.79 -7.07
C LEU A 114 24.32 -18.64 -6.83
N ALA A 115 23.08 -18.80 -7.30
CA ALA A 115 22.05 -17.81 -7.03
C ALA A 115 21.72 -17.75 -5.53
N VAL A 116 21.71 -16.53 -5.00
CA VAL A 116 21.27 -16.23 -3.63
C VAL A 116 19.82 -15.79 -3.66
N LEU A 117 18.93 -16.55 -3.00
CA LEU A 117 17.56 -16.09 -2.74
C LEU A 117 17.52 -15.36 -1.40
N SER A 118 17.29 -14.05 -1.46
CA SER A 118 17.08 -13.20 -0.28
C SER A 118 15.59 -12.90 -0.11
N THR A 119 15.03 -13.31 1.02
CA THR A 119 13.65 -12.96 1.41
C THR A 119 13.71 -11.89 2.49
N ILE A 120 13.07 -10.75 2.24
CA ILE A 120 12.99 -9.64 3.19
C ILE A 120 11.55 -9.56 3.72
N HIS A 121 11.38 -9.90 4.98
CA HIS A 121 10.11 -9.86 5.70
C HIS A 121 9.82 -8.44 6.18
N VAL A 122 9.41 -7.58 5.25
CA VAL A 122 8.88 -6.28 5.63
C VAL A 122 7.55 -6.51 6.35
N ALA A 123 7.52 -6.20 7.65
CA ALA A 123 6.30 -6.19 8.45
C ALA A 123 5.37 -5.09 7.96
N GLY A 124 4.72 -5.30 6.81
CA GLY A 124 3.57 -4.50 6.46
C GLY A 124 2.49 -4.81 7.48
N LEU A 125 2.23 -3.92 8.43
CA LEU A 125 0.89 -3.76 8.97
C LEU A 125 0.00 -3.49 7.75
N ARG A 126 -0.52 -4.54 7.12
CA ARG A 126 -1.49 -4.40 6.05
C ARG A 126 -2.62 -3.61 6.68
N ASP A 127 -2.92 -2.44 6.11
CA ASP A 127 -4.09 -1.69 6.53
C ASP A 127 -5.26 -2.67 6.64
N VAL A 128 -5.86 -2.76 7.83
CA VAL A 128 -6.91 -3.75 8.03
C VAL A 128 -8.11 -3.30 7.21
N PRO A 129 -8.84 -4.21 6.53
CA PRO A 129 -10.06 -3.83 5.83
C PRO A 129 -11.00 -3.06 6.77
N LYS A 130 -11.39 -1.85 6.36
CA LYS A 130 -12.20 -0.95 7.19
C LYS A 130 -13.65 -0.99 6.73
N LYS A 131 -14.59 -0.95 7.68
CA LYS A 131 -16.01 -0.73 7.36
C LYS A 131 -16.21 0.75 7.06
N ARG A 132 -16.73 1.06 5.88
CA ARG A 132 -17.15 2.40 5.48
C ARG A 132 -18.67 2.43 5.36
N THR A 133 -19.28 3.38 6.04
CA THR A 133 -20.71 3.69 5.95
C THR A 133 -20.87 4.94 5.09
N ASN A 134 -21.69 4.87 4.05
CA ASN A 134 -22.08 6.08 3.33
C ASN A 134 -23.56 6.37 3.60
N TRP A 135 -23.87 7.64 3.81
CA TRP A 135 -25.21 8.17 3.96
C TRP A 135 -25.83 8.45 2.59
N LEU A 136 -27.05 7.97 2.38
CA LEU A 136 -27.76 8.08 1.11
C LEU A 136 -28.70 9.28 1.16
N TRP A 137 -28.14 10.48 1.17
CA TRP A 137 -28.91 11.74 1.30
C TRP A 137 -29.99 11.93 0.22
N GLY A 138 -29.78 11.41 -0.99
CA GLY A 138 -30.80 11.41 -2.05
C GLY A 138 -31.98 10.47 -1.81
N LYS A 139 -31.96 9.67 -0.74
CA LYS A 139 -33.04 8.75 -0.31
C LYS A 139 -33.57 9.07 1.09
N THR A 140 -33.23 10.25 1.62
CA THR A 140 -33.69 10.69 2.94
C THR A 140 -35.20 10.86 2.95
N ASN A 141 -35.85 10.43 4.03
CA ASN A 141 -37.22 10.83 4.33
C ASN A 141 -37.19 12.26 4.92
N TRP A 142 -37.21 13.25 4.03
CA TRP A 142 -37.11 14.66 4.42
C TRP A 142 -38.33 15.13 5.21
N GLU A 143 -39.53 14.72 4.82
CA GLU A 143 -40.77 15.08 5.52
C GLU A 143 -40.74 14.57 6.96
N GLY A 144 -40.42 13.29 7.16
CA GLY A 144 -40.33 12.71 8.50
C GLY A 144 -39.20 13.33 9.35
N LEU A 145 -38.08 13.71 8.73
CA LEU A 145 -36.99 14.39 9.43
C LEU A 145 -37.42 15.81 9.85
N GLN A 146 -38.05 16.56 8.96
CA GLN A 146 -38.55 17.91 9.24
C GLN A 146 -39.63 17.88 10.32
N ASP A 147 -40.58 16.96 10.21
CA ASP A 147 -41.64 16.77 11.19
C ASP A 147 -41.06 16.43 12.58
N ALA A 148 -40.11 15.49 12.64
CA ALA A 148 -39.46 15.14 13.89
C ALA A 148 -38.66 16.30 14.49
N LEU A 149 -37.98 17.11 13.67
CA LEU A 149 -37.27 18.31 14.13
C LEU A 149 -38.22 19.36 14.71
N ARG A 150 -39.40 19.55 14.11
CA ARG A 150 -40.43 20.48 14.59
C ARG A 150 -41.03 20.04 15.92
N HIS A 151 -41.25 18.74 16.09
CA HIS A 151 -41.83 18.16 17.31
C HIS A 151 -40.80 17.81 18.38
N THR A 152 -39.51 18.04 18.13
CA THR A 152 -38.47 17.83 19.14
C THR A 152 -38.62 18.89 20.25
N PRO A 153 -38.72 18.49 21.54
CA PRO A 153 -38.91 19.43 22.64
C PRO A 153 -37.59 20.12 23.00
N TRP A 154 -37.12 21.04 22.14
CA TRP A 154 -35.82 21.70 22.27
C TRP A 154 -35.62 22.38 23.62
N ASN A 155 -36.66 23.00 24.17
CA ASN A 155 -36.60 23.66 25.48
C ASN A 155 -36.28 22.70 26.64
N ASN A 156 -36.61 21.42 26.50
CA ASN A 156 -36.32 20.41 27.52
C ASN A 156 -34.94 19.77 27.29
N ILE A 157 -34.46 19.79 26.04
CA ILE A 157 -33.20 19.16 25.61
C ILE A 157 -32.01 20.12 25.80
N LEU A 158 -32.22 21.41 25.54
CA LEU A 158 -31.21 22.46 25.61
C LEU A 158 -31.20 23.09 27.00
N THR A 159 -30.85 22.29 28.00
CA THR A 159 -30.75 22.70 29.40
C THR A 159 -29.33 22.54 29.94
N GLY A 160 -28.99 23.30 30.99
CA GLY A 160 -27.65 23.29 31.61
C GLY A 160 -26.68 24.28 30.97
N ASP A 161 -25.38 24.02 31.15
CA ASP A 161 -24.31 24.82 30.57
C ASP A 161 -24.21 24.65 29.04
N VAL A 162 -23.45 25.54 28.40
CA VAL A 162 -23.29 25.58 26.93
C VAL A 162 -22.76 24.26 26.38
N ASP A 163 -21.79 23.61 27.03
CA ASP A 163 -21.22 22.35 26.54
C ASP A 163 -22.25 21.22 26.61
N THR A 164 -23.05 21.20 27.66
CA THR A 164 -24.16 20.24 27.82
C THR A 164 -25.23 20.46 26.75
N GLN A 165 -25.61 21.71 26.48
CA GLN A 165 -26.56 22.04 25.42
C GLN A 165 -26.05 21.61 24.03
N VAL A 166 -24.78 21.88 23.72
CA VAL A 166 -24.17 21.46 22.44
C VAL A 166 -24.17 19.94 22.30
N ARG A 167 -23.77 19.20 23.37
CA ARG A 167 -23.81 17.73 23.36
C ARG A 167 -25.22 17.20 23.12
N SER A 168 -26.22 17.74 23.82
CA SER A 168 -27.62 17.34 23.70
C SER A 168 -28.17 17.63 22.30
N PHE A 169 -27.90 18.83 21.76
CA PHE A 169 -28.26 19.21 20.40
C PHE A 169 -27.66 18.25 19.37
N THR A 170 -26.34 18.08 19.39
CA THR A 170 -25.61 17.23 18.44
C THR A 170 -26.08 15.77 18.51
N SER A 171 -26.30 15.22 19.72
CA SER A 171 -26.78 13.85 19.87
C SER A 171 -28.18 13.66 19.30
N THR A 172 -29.07 14.64 19.50
CA THR A 172 -30.44 14.63 19.00
C THR A 172 -30.47 14.67 17.48
N ILE A 173 -29.72 15.60 16.87
CA ILE A 173 -29.59 15.70 15.42
C ILE A 173 -29.04 14.40 14.82
N HIS A 174 -27.98 13.82 15.39
CA HIS A 174 -27.45 12.55 14.91
C HIS A 174 -28.42 11.37 15.08
N SER A 175 -29.25 11.39 16.12
CA SER A 175 -30.29 10.38 16.32
C SER A 175 -31.36 10.45 15.22
N LEU A 176 -31.84 11.67 14.94
CA LEU A 176 -32.79 11.91 13.85
C LEU A 176 -32.18 11.57 12.50
N GLN A 177 -30.92 11.95 12.25
CA GLN A 177 -30.19 11.58 11.05
C GLN A 177 -30.14 10.05 10.86
N ARG A 178 -29.77 9.29 11.90
CA ARG A 178 -29.76 7.82 11.85
C ARG A 178 -31.14 7.21 11.54
N LYS A 179 -32.21 7.86 12.00
CA LYS A 179 -33.58 7.39 11.81
C LYS A 179 -34.12 7.66 10.40
N TYR A 180 -33.82 8.83 9.84
CA TYR A 180 -34.46 9.29 8.59
C TYR A 180 -33.55 9.26 7.36
N VAL A 181 -32.23 9.14 7.53
CA VAL A 181 -31.27 9.07 6.42
C VAL A 181 -30.77 7.63 6.28
N PRO A 182 -31.16 6.90 5.22
CA PRO A 182 -30.70 5.54 5.03
C PRO A 182 -29.18 5.48 4.78
N THR A 183 -28.58 4.37 5.17
CA THR A 183 -27.14 4.13 4.99
C THR A 183 -26.89 2.82 4.25
N HIS A 184 -25.72 2.72 3.66
CA HIS A 184 -25.16 1.43 3.24
C HIS A 184 -23.72 1.30 3.70
N THR A 185 -23.34 0.07 4.06
CA THR A 185 -22.03 -0.22 4.65
C THR A 185 -21.32 -1.25 3.80
N PHE A 186 -20.04 -1.03 3.55
CA PHE A 186 -19.19 -1.99 2.85
C PHE A 186 -17.77 -2.00 3.40
N THR A 187 -17.07 -3.09 3.15
CA THR A 187 -15.66 -3.23 3.51
C THR A 187 -14.78 -2.67 2.40
N VAL A 188 -13.97 -1.67 2.75
CA VAL A 188 -12.90 -1.12 1.92
C VAL A 188 -11.62 -1.85 2.28
N LYS A 189 -10.94 -2.40 1.27
CA LYS A 189 -9.64 -3.04 1.40
C LYS A 189 -8.54 -2.03 1.01
N PRO A 190 -7.32 -2.16 1.53
CA PRO A 190 -6.24 -1.21 1.26
C PRO A 190 -5.87 -1.09 -0.22
N LEU A 191 -5.98 -2.22 -0.94
CA LEU A 191 -5.65 -2.32 -2.36
C LEU A 191 -6.87 -2.01 -3.26
N ASP A 192 -8.01 -1.65 -2.69
CA ASP A 192 -9.14 -1.19 -3.49
C ASP A 192 -8.77 0.14 -4.16
N ARG A 193 -9.15 0.29 -5.43
CA ARG A 193 -8.96 1.54 -6.16
C ARG A 193 -9.86 2.64 -5.56
N PRO A 194 -9.50 3.93 -5.66
CA PRO A 194 -10.30 5.03 -5.10
C PRO A 194 -11.77 5.06 -5.57
N TRP A 195 -12.02 4.66 -6.82
CA TRP A 195 -13.36 4.56 -7.42
C TRP A 195 -14.13 3.30 -7.03
N PHE A 196 -13.51 2.35 -6.31
CA PHE A 196 -14.12 1.08 -5.94
C PHE A 196 -15.03 1.26 -4.71
N GLY A 197 -16.25 1.71 -4.96
CA GLY A 197 -17.26 1.96 -3.92
C GLY A 197 -18.16 0.77 -3.60
N TYR A 198 -19.22 1.03 -2.81
CA TYR A 198 -20.23 0.06 -2.39
C TYR A 198 -20.78 -0.79 -3.56
N ASN A 199 -21.19 -0.15 -4.65
CA ASN A 199 -21.77 -0.85 -5.81
C ASN A 199 -20.78 -1.84 -6.43
N CYS A 200 -19.49 -1.47 -6.53
CA CYS A 200 -18.43 -2.35 -7.00
C CYS A 200 -18.22 -3.52 -6.06
N ARG A 201 -18.23 -3.30 -4.73
CA ARG A 201 -18.13 -4.36 -3.73
C ARG A 201 -19.28 -5.35 -3.85
N VAL A 202 -20.52 -4.87 -3.92
CA VAL A 202 -21.72 -5.72 -4.08
C VAL A 202 -21.65 -6.54 -5.38
N ALA A 203 -21.25 -5.92 -6.49
CA ALA A 203 -21.11 -6.61 -7.77
C ALA A 203 -19.98 -7.66 -7.75
N ALA A 204 -18.84 -7.34 -7.14
CA ALA A 204 -17.73 -8.27 -6.94
C ALA A 204 -18.16 -9.49 -6.11
N ASP A 205 -18.85 -9.26 -4.98
CA ASP A 205 -19.31 -10.34 -4.11
C ASP A 205 -20.35 -11.23 -4.82
N LYS A 206 -21.25 -10.64 -5.62
CA LYS A 206 -22.20 -11.39 -6.47
C LYS A 206 -21.46 -12.26 -7.48
N LYS A 207 -20.46 -11.72 -8.19
CA LYS A 207 -19.59 -12.48 -9.12
C LYS A 207 -18.88 -13.63 -8.40
N SER A 208 -18.24 -13.37 -7.26
CA SER A 208 -17.53 -14.40 -6.48
C SER A 208 -18.46 -15.48 -5.93
N ARG A 209 -19.69 -15.13 -5.52
CA ARG A 209 -20.71 -16.12 -5.12
C ARG A 209 -21.17 -16.98 -6.30
N ALA A 210 -21.46 -16.36 -7.44
CA ALA A 210 -21.87 -17.08 -8.65
C ALA A 210 -20.76 -18.02 -9.16
N TRP A 211 -19.50 -17.57 -9.14
CA TRP A 211 -18.34 -18.40 -9.48
C TRP A 211 -18.22 -19.62 -8.57
N ARG A 212 -18.27 -19.41 -7.24
CA ARG A 212 -18.19 -20.52 -6.27
C ARG A 212 -19.31 -21.54 -6.47
N ARG A 213 -20.51 -21.07 -6.81
CA ARG A 213 -21.66 -21.96 -7.11
C ARG A 213 -21.44 -22.75 -8.39
N PHE A 214 -20.99 -22.11 -9.48
CA PHE A 214 -20.68 -22.79 -10.73
C PHE A 214 -19.54 -23.81 -10.57
N ARG A 215 -18.48 -23.45 -9.84
CA ARG A 215 -17.37 -24.37 -9.57
C ARG A 215 -17.78 -25.62 -8.78
N ARG A 216 -18.73 -25.48 -7.85
CA ARG A 216 -19.28 -26.61 -7.08
C ARG A 216 -20.26 -27.44 -7.91
N HIS A 217 -21.09 -26.78 -8.72
CA HIS A 217 -22.14 -27.41 -9.53
C HIS A 217 -22.12 -26.83 -10.96
N PRO A 218 -21.40 -27.48 -11.89
CA PRO A 218 -21.14 -26.96 -13.25
C PRO A 218 -22.35 -27.03 -14.21
N THR A 219 -23.53 -26.56 -13.79
CA THR A 219 -24.73 -26.56 -14.63
C THR A 219 -24.76 -25.37 -15.60
N HIS A 220 -25.48 -25.50 -16.72
CA HIS A 220 -25.67 -24.42 -17.69
C HIS A 220 -26.24 -23.14 -17.03
N ASN A 221 -27.25 -23.28 -16.16
CA ASN A 221 -27.83 -22.17 -15.42
C ASN A 221 -26.80 -21.47 -14.51
N ASN A 222 -25.95 -22.22 -13.80
CA ASN A 222 -24.91 -21.62 -12.96
C ASN A 222 -23.83 -20.93 -13.78
N LYS A 223 -23.46 -21.48 -14.94
CA LYS A 223 -22.54 -20.85 -15.91
C LYS A 223 -23.11 -19.51 -16.40
N GLN A 224 -24.39 -19.50 -16.78
CA GLN A 224 -25.08 -18.31 -17.25
C GLN A 224 -25.16 -17.22 -16.16
N ARG A 225 -25.55 -17.58 -14.93
CA ARG A 225 -25.56 -16.66 -13.78
C ARG A 225 -24.18 -16.06 -13.48
N HIS A 226 -23.11 -16.85 -13.60
CA HIS A 226 -21.75 -16.34 -13.44
C HIS A 226 -21.38 -15.36 -14.56
N LYS A 227 -21.72 -15.67 -15.82
CA LYS A 227 -21.51 -14.79 -16.97
C LYS A 227 -22.22 -13.45 -16.79
N GLU A 228 -23.49 -13.47 -16.39
CA GLU A 228 -24.28 -12.26 -16.11
C GLU A 228 -23.65 -11.43 -14.97
N ALA A 229 -23.21 -12.07 -13.89
CA ALA A 229 -22.53 -11.39 -12.79
C ALA A 229 -21.20 -10.74 -13.23
N CYS A 230 -20.45 -11.38 -14.13
CA CYS A 230 -19.25 -10.81 -14.74
C CYS A 230 -19.55 -9.56 -15.56
N VAL A 231 -20.56 -9.63 -16.45
CA VAL A 231 -20.97 -8.48 -17.28
C VAL A 231 -21.45 -7.32 -16.40
N ASN A 232 -22.27 -7.60 -15.39
CA ASN A 232 -22.72 -6.57 -14.46
C ASN A 232 -21.54 -5.95 -13.68
N MET A 233 -20.56 -6.74 -13.24
CA MET A 233 -19.37 -6.23 -12.57
C MET A 233 -18.58 -5.27 -13.47
N GLN A 234 -18.32 -5.66 -14.72
CA GLN A 234 -17.61 -4.79 -15.68
C GLN A 234 -18.36 -3.48 -15.93
N ARG A 235 -19.69 -3.55 -16.08
CA ARG A 235 -20.54 -2.35 -16.24
C ARG A 235 -20.45 -1.42 -15.03
N VAL A 236 -20.56 -1.98 -13.82
CA VAL A 236 -20.49 -1.20 -12.58
C VAL A 236 -19.11 -0.57 -12.39
N GLN A 237 -18.03 -1.28 -12.70
CA GLN A 237 -16.67 -0.72 -12.65
C GLN A 237 -16.49 0.43 -13.63
N ARG A 238 -16.96 0.29 -14.88
CA ARG A 238 -16.88 1.37 -15.88
C ARG A 238 -17.59 2.64 -15.41
N VAL A 239 -18.82 2.50 -14.90
CA VAL A 239 -19.58 3.64 -14.37
C VAL A 239 -18.88 4.29 -13.18
N ALA A 240 -18.33 3.49 -12.26
CA ALA A 240 -17.63 4.01 -11.08
C ALA A 240 -16.32 4.73 -11.46
N GLN A 241 -15.56 4.17 -12.40
CA GLN A 241 -14.35 4.79 -12.93
C GLN A 241 -14.65 6.11 -13.62
N GLN A 242 -15.69 6.16 -14.45
CA GLN A 242 -16.07 7.38 -15.18
C GLN A 242 -16.47 8.49 -14.21
N ARG A 243 -17.39 8.20 -13.27
CA ARG A 243 -17.81 9.17 -12.25
C ARG A 243 -16.65 9.74 -11.46
N TRP A 244 -15.75 8.87 -11.02
CA TRP A 244 -14.56 9.30 -10.28
C TRP A 244 -13.64 10.20 -11.14
N GLN A 245 -13.49 9.90 -12.43
CA GLN A 245 -12.73 10.77 -13.34
C GLN A 245 -13.39 12.13 -13.53
N ASP A 246 -14.71 12.16 -13.67
CA ASP A 246 -15.47 13.40 -13.84
C ASP A 246 -15.40 14.26 -12.56
N GLU A 247 -15.52 13.63 -11.39
CA GLU A 247 -15.29 14.29 -10.10
C GLU A 247 -13.86 14.83 -9.96
N LEU A 248 -12.85 14.07 -10.40
CA LEU A 248 -11.46 14.50 -10.35
C LEU A 248 -11.21 15.69 -11.27
N LYS A 249 -11.75 15.66 -12.50
CA LYS A 249 -11.69 16.77 -13.45
C LYS A 249 -12.37 18.02 -12.89
N PHE A 250 -13.57 17.86 -12.32
CA PHE A 250 -14.31 18.96 -11.70
C PHE A 250 -13.49 19.61 -10.58
N LYS A 251 -12.93 18.79 -9.68
CA LYS A 251 -12.06 19.29 -8.60
C LYS A 251 -10.81 19.99 -9.14
N LEU A 252 -10.17 19.46 -10.17
CA LEU A 252 -8.99 20.07 -10.79
C LEU A 252 -9.30 21.36 -11.56
N SER A 253 -10.52 21.50 -12.09
CA SER A 253 -10.96 22.72 -12.77
C SER A 253 -11.35 23.84 -11.82
N ASP A 254 -11.60 23.53 -10.55
CA ASP A 254 -11.91 24.51 -9.52
C ASP A 254 -10.62 25.22 -9.07
N ARG A 255 -10.53 26.53 -9.34
CA ARG A 255 -9.34 27.34 -9.00
C ARG A 255 -9.22 27.65 -7.50
N SER A 256 -10.17 27.20 -6.68
CA SER A 256 -10.16 27.36 -5.22
C SER A 256 -9.45 26.21 -4.46
N VAL A 257 -8.87 25.24 -5.16
CA VAL A 257 -8.14 24.12 -4.55
C VAL A 257 -6.88 24.62 -3.84
N GLY A 258 -6.98 24.83 -2.52
CA GLY A 258 -5.83 25.15 -1.68
C GLY A 258 -4.74 24.08 -1.72
N SER A 259 -3.50 24.45 -1.37
CA SER A 259 -2.31 23.59 -1.52
C SER A 259 -2.47 22.18 -0.92
N LYS A 260 -3.12 22.04 0.25
CA LYS A 260 -3.43 20.74 0.87
C LYS A 260 -4.30 19.84 0.01
N SER A 261 -5.31 20.39 -0.66
CA SER A 261 -6.21 19.62 -1.53
C SER A 261 -5.50 19.20 -2.82
N TRP A 262 -4.54 19.99 -3.29
CA TRP A 262 -3.71 19.70 -4.46
C TRP A 262 -2.82 18.46 -4.24
N TRP A 263 -2.12 18.39 -3.09
CA TRP A 263 -1.27 17.24 -2.71
C TRP A 263 -2.04 15.94 -2.45
N ILE A 264 -3.35 16.00 -2.21
CA ILE A 264 -4.20 14.81 -2.06
C ILE A 264 -4.66 14.28 -3.44
N ILE A 265 -4.84 15.19 -4.40
CA ILE A 265 -5.33 14.90 -5.75
C ILE A 265 -4.22 14.41 -6.67
N GLU A 266 -3.01 14.99 -6.57
CA GLU A 266 -1.86 14.69 -7.43
C GLU A 266 -1.42 13.21 -7.40
N PRO A 267 -1.27 12.52 -6.25
CA PRO A 267 -0.91 11.11 -6.20
C PRO A 267 -1.97 10.20 -6.84
N GLN A 268 -3.24 10.62 -6.80
CA GLN A 268 -4.36 9.88 -7.39
C GLN A 268 -4.40 10.02 -8.92
N GLY A 269 -3.89 11.13 -9.46
CA GLY A 269 -3.71 11.37 -10.88
C GLY A 269 -2.48 10.66 -11.46
N ILE A 270 -1.34 10.68 -10.74
CA ILE A 270 -0.06 10.07 -11.17
C ILE A 270 -0.16 8.54 -11.31
N ALA A 271 -1.03 7.88 -10.54
CA ALA A 271 -1.29 6.44 -10.67
C ALA A 271 -1.80 6.01 -12.07
N ARG A 272 -2.15 6.95 -12.97
CA ARG A 272 -2.42 6.68 -14.39
C ARG A 272 -1.18 6.56 -15.27
N LEU A 273 -0.06 7.18 -14.91
CA LEU A 273 1.14 7.22 -15.76
C LEU A 273 1.97 5.93 -15.67
N CYS A 274 1.87 5.18 -14.58
CA CYS A 274 2.59 3.90 -14.40
C CYS A 274 1.82 2.66 -14.89
N THR A 275 0.69 2.81 -15.59
CA THR A 275 -0.09 1.68 -16.11
C THR A 275 -0.46 1.81 -17.59
N ARG A 276 0.38 2.50 -18.37
CA ARG A 276 0.39 2.36 -19.83
C ARG A 276 1.66 1.64 -20.26
#